data_AF-A0A2R6QU04-F1
#
_entry.id   AF-A0A2R6QU04-F1
#
_cell.length_a   1.000
_cell.length_b   1.000
_cell.length_c   1.000
_cell.angle_alpha   90.00
_cell.angle_beta   90.00
_cell.angle_gamma   90.00
#
_symmetry.space_group_name_H-M   'P 1'
#
loop_
_entity.id
_entity.type
_entity.pdbx_description
1 polymer ?
#
loop_
_entity_poly.entity_id
_entity_poly.type
_entity_poly.pdbx_seq_one_letter_code
_entity_poly.pdbx_strand_id
1 'polypeptide(L)'
;MNDPSLVIRVDSKAVVQVKRLRWKFRGNHTILVDGLPVEVLWDVHNWLFGNVVSDAVFMFQTCHSAEKLWNNGQSISDPSILSLSCSQRFRDSQLQGLGFSLILCAWKNE
;
A
#
# COMPACT_ATOMS: atom_id res chain seq x y z
N MET A 1 -7.95 27.21 1.34
CA MET A 1 -6.78 26.30 1.39
C MET A 1 -7.27 24.91 1.04
N ASN A 2 -6.69 24.26 0.04
CA ASN A 2 -7.09 22.89 -0.30
C ASN A 2 -6.71 21.95 0.85
N ASP A 3 -7.62 21.03 1.20
CA ASP A 3 -7.29 19.96 2.15
C ASP A 3 -6.12 19.12 1.61
N PRO A 4 -5.13 18.75 2.45
CA PRO A 4 -4.04 17.91 2.01
C PRO A 4 -4.57 16.55 1.54
N SER A 5 -3.89 15.98 0.55
CA SER A 5 -4.18 14.68 -0.02
C SER A 5 -2.90 13.90 -0.25
N LEU A 6 -2.98 12.57 -0.14
CA LEU A 6 -1.88 11.67 -0.50
C LEU A 6 -2.18 11.05 -1.85
N VAL A 7 -1.22 11.08 -2.76
CA VAL A 7 -1.29 10.41 -4.05
C VAL A 7 -0.07 9.52 -4.18
N ILE A 8 -0.29 8.24 -4.46
CA ILE A 8 0.78 7.29 -4.76
C ILE A 8 0.72 7.00 -6.26
N ARG A 9 1.86 7.13 -6.93
CA ARG A 9 1.99 6.88 -8.38
C ARG A 9 3.01 5.78 -8.63
N VAL A 10 2.66 4.86 -9.52
CA VAL A 10 3.56 3.85 -10.08
C VAL A 10 3.62 4.12 -11.57
N ASP A 11 4.82 4.22 -12.14
CA ASP A 11 5.05 4.57 -13.55
C ASP A 11 4.27 5.82 -14.00
N SER A 12 4.28 6.86 -13.16
CA SER A 12 3.52 8.10 -13.35
C SER A 12 1.98 7.96 -13.35
N LYS A 13 1.41 6.77 -13.14
CA LYS A 13 -0.03 6.55 -13.02
C LYS A 13 -0.46 6.59 -11.56
N ALA A 14 -1.52 7.33 -11.25
CA ALA A 14 -2.06 7.37 -9.89
C ALA A 14 -2.75 6.05 -9.55
N VAL A 15 -2.26 5.36 -8.53
CA VAL A 15 -2.78 4.06 -8.05
C VAL A 15 -3.50 4.19 -6.72
N VAL A 16 -3.18 5.21 -5.92
CA VAL A 16 -3.89 5.55 -4.68
C VAL A 16 -4.14 7.05 -4.64
N GLN A 17 -5.35 7.45 -4.23
CA GLN A 17 -5.67 8.83 -3.90
C GLN A 17 -6.46 8.90 -2.60
N VAL A 18 -5.86 9.49 -1.56
CA VAL A 18 -6.49 9.71 -0.26
C VAL A 18 -6.81 11.19 -0.12
N LYS A 19 -8.11 11.51 -0.23
CA LYS A 19 -8.64 12.86 0.05
C LYS A 19 -8.83 13.05 1.55
N ARG A 20 -8.85 14.33 1.98
CA ARG A 20 -9.05 14.72 3.39
C ARG A 20 -8.01 14.06 4.31
N LEU A 21 -6.73 14.15 3.92
CA LEU A 21 -5.62 13.42 4.55
C LEU A 21 -5.45 13.72 6.04
N ARG A 22 -5.88 14.90 6.51
CA ARG A 22 -5.92 15.26 7.94
C ARG A 22 -6.76 14.31 8.81
N TRP A 23 -7.67 13.55 8.19
CA TRP A 23 -8.50 12.53 8.84
C TRP A 23 -8.07 11.10 8.49
N LYS A 24 -7.18 10.95 7.50
CA LYS A 24 -6.73 9.67 6.93
C LYS A 24 -5.21 9.58 6.87
N PHE A 25 -4.54 10.20 7.84
CA PHE A 25 -3.08 10.33 7.90
C PHE A 25 -2.38 9.00 8.19
N ARG A 26 -3.12 7.99 8.62
CA ARG A 26 -2.69 6.59 8.69
C ARG A 26 -3.64 5.72 7.91
N GLY A 27 -3.12 4.74 7.18
CA GLY A 27 -3.94 3.79 6.44
C GLY A 27 -3.12 2.86 5.57
N ASN A 28 -3.82 1.98 4.87
CA ASN A 28 -3.24 1.03 3.93
C ASN A 28 -4.11 0.85 2.69
N HIS A 29 -3.51 0.33 1.62
CA HIS A 29 -4.18 -0.01 0.37
C HIS A 29 -3.38 -1.07 -0.39
N THR A 30 -4.05 -2.01 -1.05
CA THR A 30 -3.40 -2.97 -1.95
C THR A 30 -3.45 -2.45 -3.37
N ILE A 31 -2.28 -2.38 -4.03
CA ILE A 31 -2.14 -2.03 -5.44
C ILE A 31 -1.66 -3.23 -6.26
N LEU A 32 -1.81 -3.16 -7.58
CA LEU A 32 -1.19 -4.12 -8.50
C LEU A 32 0.03 -3.48 -9.17
N VAL A 33 1.18 -4.14 -9.07
CA VAL A 33 2.42 -3.80 -9.77
C VAL A 33 2.77 -4.99 -10.66
N ASP A 34 2.77 -4.80 -11.98
CA ASP A 34 2.97 -5.88 -12.95
C ASP A 34 2.08 -7.11 -12.74
N GLY A 35 0.83 -6.89 -12.28
CA GLY A 35 -0.14 -7.95 -11.98
C GLY A 35 0.05 -8.62 -10.61
N LEU A 36 1.08 -8.25 -9.85
CA LEU A 36 1.32 -8.76 -8.50
C LEU A 36 0.76 -7.81 -7.44
N PRO A 37 0.07 -8.32 -6.41
CA PRO A 37 -0.45 -7.49 -5.33
C PRO A 37 0.66 -7.04 -4.36
N VAL A 38 0.70 -5.74 -4.11
CA VAL A 38 1.59 -5.07 -3.16
C VAL A 38 0.75 -4.26 -2.19
N GLU A 39 0.92 -4.50 -0.89
CA GLU A 39 0.30 -3.68 0.14
C GLU A 39 1.16 -2.44 0.38
N VAL A 40 0.49 -1.29 0.43
CA VAL A 40 1.08 -0.01 0.76
C VAL A 40 0.46 0.50 2.04
N LEU A 41 1.28 0.73 3.06
CA LEU A 41 0.89 1.37 4.31
C LEU A 41 1.51 2.76 4.39
N TRP A 42 0.82 3.70 5.03
CA TRP A 42 1.32 5.04 5.27
C TRP A 42 1.03 5.51 6.69
N ASP A 43 2.01 6.19 7.28
CA ASP A 43 1.83 7.09 8.42
C ASP A 43 2.47 8.44 8.06
N VAL A 44 1.62 9.43 7.84
CA VAL A 44 2.03 10.81 7.52
C VAL A 44 1.59 11.78 8.61
N HIS A 45 1.29 11.29 9.82
CA HIS A 45 0.85 12.12 10.93
C HIS A 45 1.90 13.19 11.27
N ASN A 46 3.16 12.77 11.47
CA ASN A 46 4.19 13.71 11.87
C ASN A 46 4.48 14.74 10.76
N TRP A 47 4.40 14.34 9.49
CA TRP A 47 4.49 15.27 8.35
C TRP A 47 3.44 16.40 8.39
N LEU A 48 2.19 16.07 8.76
CA LEU A 48 1.07 17.02 8.72
C LEU A 48 0.95 17.89 9.98
N PHE A 49 1.36 17.37 11.13
CA PHE A 49 1.10 17.98 12.43
C PHE A 49 2.37 18.21 13.27
N GLY A 50 3.54 17.80 12.77
CA GLY A 50 4.84 17.98 13.41
C GLY A 50 5.33 19.43 13.34
N ASN A 51 6.20 19.79 14.28
CA ASN A 51 6.58 21.18 14.55
C ASN A 51 8.01 21.56 14.12
N VAL A 52 8.98 20.64 14.13
CA VAL A 52 10.41 20.94 13.88
C VAL A 52 11.04 19.96 12.90
N VAL A 53 11.00 18.66 13.21
CA VAL A 53 11.41 17.59 12.29
C VAL A 53 10.19 16.74 12.00
N SER A 54 9.62 16.92 10.81
CA SER A 54 8.42 16.22 10.40
C SER A 54 8.78 15.14 9.40
N ASP A 55 8.38 13.90 9.69
CA ASP A 55 8.62 12.75 8.85
C ASP A 55 7.32 12.06 8.39
N ALA A 56 7.44 11.29 7.33
CA ALA A 56 6.41 10.42 6.80
C ALA A 56 7.02 9.05 6.56
N VAL A 57 6.29 8.00 6.90
CA VAL A 57 6.72 6.62 6.73
C VAL A 57 5.75 5.92 5.79
N PHE A 58 6.31 5.23 4.80
CA PHE A 58 5.59 4.38 3.88
C PHE A 58 6.19 2.99 3.93
N MET A 59 5.34 1.96 3.87
CA MET A 59 5.78 0.58 3.76
C MET A 59 5.15 -0.05 2.53
N PHE A 60 5.96 -0.71 1.73
CA PHE A 60 5.53 -1.52 0.59
C PHE A 60 5.92 -2.96 0.87
N GLN A 61 4.96 -3.88 0.77
CA GLN A 61 5.24 -5.29 1.00
C GLN A 61 4.46 -6.20 0.05
N THR A 62 5.05 -7.33 -0.31
CA THR A 62 4.36 -8.36 -1.11
C THR A 62 3.14 -8.90 -0.37
N CYS A 63 1.99 -8.96 -1.05
CA CYS A 63 0.82 -9.65 -0.54
C CYS A 63 0.96 -11.16 -0.80
N HIS A 64 1.21 -11.95 0.24
CA HIS A 64 1.43 -13.41 0.16
C HIS A 64 0.17 -14.24 -0.23
N SER A 65 -0.94 -13.62 -0.67
CA SER A 65 -2.21 -14.32 -0.95
C SER A 65 -2.39 -14.75 -2.41
N ALA A 66 -1.54 -14.32 -3.35
CA ALA A 66 -1.82 -14.46 -4.79
C ALA A 66 -1.56 -15.87 -5.37
N GLU A 67 -0.76 -16.69 -4.70
CA GLU A 67 -0.29 -17.97 -5.24
C GLU A 67 -1.38 -19.05 -5.34
N LYS A 68 -2.50 -18.90 -4.61
CA LYS A 68 -3.55 -19.92 -4.54
C LYS A 68 -4.74 -19.71 -5.49
N LEU A 69 -4.84 -18.56 -6.17
CA LEU A 69 -5.95 -18.26 -7.07
C LEU A 69 -5.63 -18.48 -8.55
N TRP A 70 -4.36 -18.39 -8.96
CA TRP A 70 -3.99 -18.52 -10.38
C TRP A 70 -3.94 -19.99 -10.85
N ASN A 71 -3.79 -20.95 -9.92
CA ASN A 71 -3.82 -22.38 -10.24
C ASN A 71 -5.24 -22.96 -10.38
N ASN A 72 -6.29 -22.21 -10.04
CA ASN A 72 -7.68 -22.69 -10.02
C ASN A 72 -8.56 -22.10 -11.15
N GLY A 73 -7.99 -21.45 -12.16
CA GLY A 73 -8.70 -21.08 -13.39
C GLY A 73 -9.84 -20.07 -13.24
N GLN A 74 -9.97 -19.39 -12.09
CA GLN A 74 -10.94 -18.32 -11.93
C GLN A 74 -10.37 -17.01 -12.45
N SER A 75 -10.83 -16.61 -13.65
CA SER A 75 -10.70 -15.25 -14.17
C SER A 75 -11.33 -14.27 -13.19
N ILE A 76 -10.52 -13.51 -12.45
CA ILE A 76 -11.00 -12.47 -11.52
C ILE A 76 -10.98 -11.13 -12.26
N SER A 77 -12.16 -10.70 -12.72
CA SER A 77 -12.37 -9.41 -13.37
C SER A 77 -12.74 -8.28 -12.39
N ASP A 78 -12.65 -8.49 -11.07
CA ASP A 78 -13.07 -7.51 -10.06
C ASP A 78 -11.94 -7.13 -9.07
N PRO A 79 -11.44 -5.87 -9.11
CA PRO A 79 -10.41 -5.35 -8.21
C PRO A 79 -10.80 -5.37 -6.72
N SER A 80 -12.10 -5.37 -6.40
CA SER A 80 -12.58 -5.30 -5.02
C SER A 80 -12.34 -6.59 -4.22
N ILE A 81 -12.27 -7.75 -4.90
CA ILE A 81 -12.03 -9.05 -4.25
C ILE A 81 -10.56 -9.25 -3.85
N LEU A 82 -9.62 -8.62 -4.57
CA LEU A 82 -8.20 -8.59 -4.21
C LEU A 82 -7.95 -7.81 -2.91
N SER A 83 -8.75 -6.76 -2.67
CA SER A 83 -8.66 -5.92 -1.47
C SER A 83 -9.10 -6.65 -0.19
N LEU A 84 -9.98 -7.65 -0.26
CA LEU A 84 -10.49 -8.37 0.92
C LEU A 84 -9.61 -9.57 1.31
N SER A 85 -8.86 -10.14 0.36
CA SER A 85 -8.06 -11.35 0.57
C SER A 85 -6.74 -11.09 1.29
N CYS A 86 -6.20 -9.87 1.24
CA CYS A 86 -4.99 -9.49 1.98
C CYS A 86 -5.21 -9.42 3.51
N SER A 87 -6.47 -9.35 3.97
CA SER A 87 -6.82 -9.27 5.40
C SER A 87 -7.18 -10.61 6.05
N GLN A 88 -7.17 -11.74 5.33
CA GLN A 88 -7.57 -13.04 5.88
C GLN A 88 -6.45 -14.08 5.89
N ARG A 89 -5.95 -14.34 7.12
CA ARG A 89 -5.33 -15.58 7.64
C ARG A 89 -4.05 -16.11 6.98
N PHE A 90 -2.97 -15.80 7.70
CA PHE A 90 -1.95 -16.74 8.19
C PHE A 90 -2.28 -18.24 7.99
N ARG A 91 -1.59 -18.90 7.05
CA ARG A 91 -0.65 -20.01 7.31
C ARG A 91 -0.18 -20.65 6.01
N ASP A 92 1.15 -20.74 5.93
CA ASP A 92 1.98 -21.80 5.36
C ASP A 92 1.67 -22.27 3.95
N SER A 93 2.48 -21.81 2.99
CA SER A 93 2.94 -22.59 1.84
C SER A 93 4.21 -21.95 1.27
N GLN A 94 5.35 -22.39 1.79
CA GLN A 94 6.63 -22.55 1.11
C GLN A 94 6.61 -22.37 -0.42
N LEU A 95 6.69 -21.13 -0.92
CA LEU A 95 7.25 -20.83 -2.24
C LEU A 95 8.54 -20.05 -2.05
N GLN A 96 9.64 -20.74 -2.34
CA GLN A 96 10.98 -20.18 -2.41
C GLN A 96 11.04 -19.12 -3.52
N GLY A 97 11.16 -17.84 -3.18
CA GLY A 97 11.44 -16.82 -4.19
C GLY A 97 11.24 -15.35 -3.81
N LEU A 98 11.58 -14.93 -2.57
CA LEU A 98 11.80 -13.54 -2.14
C LEU A 98 10.61 -12.58 -2.31
N GLY A 99 9.62 -12.67 -1.42
CA GLY A 99 8.80 -11.50 -1.09
C GLY A 99 9.67 -10.34 -0.59
N PHE A 100 9.17 -9.11 -0.65
CA PHE A 100 9.90 -7.95 -0.17
C PHE A 100 9.11 -7.18 0.88
N SER A 101 9.85 -6.45 1.70
CA SER A 101 9.33 -5.36 2.52
C SER A 101 10.28 -4.19 2.38
N LEU A 102 9.75 -3.05 1.94
CA LEU A 102 10.49 -1.82 1.74
C LEU A 102 9.85 -0.73 2.61
N ILE A 103 10.64 -0.14 3.49
CA ILE A 103 10.23 1.02 4.28
C ILE A 103 10.90 2.25 3.69
N LEU A 104 10.10 3.26 3.35
CA LEU A 104 10.55 4.56 2.89
C LEU A 104 10.21 5.60 3.96
N CYS A 105 11.24 6.30 4.44
CA CYS A 105 11.09 7.45 5.30
C CYS A 105 11.33 8.71 4.46
N ALA A 106 10.47 9.70 4.61
CA ALA A 106 10.63 11.01 4.02
C ALA A 106 10.71 12.04 5.14
N TRP A 107 11.62 13.01 5.00
CA TRP A 107 11.73 14.17 5.89
C TRP A 107 11.41 15.44 5.12
N LYS A 108 10.73 16.37 5.79
CA LYS A 108 10.43 17.68 5.22
C LYS A 108 11.65 18.57 5.44
N ASN A 109 12.30 18.98 4.36
CA ASN A 109 13.25 20.09 4.40
C ASN A 109 12.47 21.39 4.25
N GLU A 110 12.74 22.34 5.14
CA GLU A 110 12.25 23.73 5.03
C GLU A 110 12.99 24.50 3.93
#